data_AF-A0A7S2BA06-F1
#
_entry.id   AF-A0A7S2BA06-F1
#
_cell.length_a   1.000
_cell.length_b   1.000
_cell.length_c   1.000
_cell.angle_alpha   90.00
_cell.angle_beta   90.00
_cell.angle_gamma   90.00
#
_symmetry.space_group_name_H-M   'P 1'
#
loop_
_entity.id
_entity.type
_entity.pdbx_description
1 polymer ?
#
loop_
_entity_poly.entity_id
_entity_poly.type
_entity_poly.pdbx_seq_one_letter_code
_entity_poly.pdbx_strand_id
1 'polypeptide(L)'
;SLEQLRPPENREEYPYRILEYERELVVGQGVELQWKMQRGSPFGWWYGILESLRRDEASGLLTARITFRHFPANSRWYQLDVRFGDGQMHSCDFGGFTGGLRAVTDAEKKAWAQFFPKDEVNF
;
A
#
# COMPACT_ATOMS: atom_id res chain seq x y z
N SER A 1 21.95 20.38 -8.43
CA SER A 1 22.23 19.77 -9.76
C SER A 1 21.04 18.90 -10.12
N LEU A 2 20.49 18.99 -11.34
CA LEU A 2 19.34 18.19 -11.83
C LEU A 2 19.58 16.66 -11.78
N GLU A 3 20.82 16.24 -11.48
CA GLU A 3 21.19 14.83 -11.34
C GLU A 3 20.64 14.14 -10.08
N GLN A 4 20.26 14.89 -9.05
CA GLN A 4 19.70 14.32 -7.80
C GLN A 4 18.20 13.96 -7.90
N LEU A 5 17.54 14.29 -9.01
CA LEU A 5 16.13 13.99 -9.27
C LEU A 5 15.94 12.87 -10.29
N ARG A 6 17.02 12.23 -10.75
CA ARG A 6 16.89 11.06 -11.62
C ARG A 6 16.31 9.92 -10.79
N PRO A 7 15.22 9.27 -11.25
CA PRO A 7 14.80 8.00 -10.67
C PRO A 7 16.01 7.05 -10.68
N PRO A 8 16.16 6.17 -9.68
CA PRO A 8 17.23 5.18 -9.70
C PRO A 8 17.21 4.47 -11.06
N GLU A 9 18.32 4.56 -11.81
CA GLU A 9 18.44 3.94 -13.14
C GLU A 9 18.35 2.40 -13.04
N ASN A 10 18.49 1.88 -11.82
CA ASN A 10 18.35 0.49 -11.49
C ASN A 10 16.89 0.13 -11.15
N ARG A 11 16.09 -0.20 -12.17
CA ARG A 11 14.72 -0.73 -12.00
C ARG A 11 14.66 -2.03 -11.19
N GLU A 12 15.80 -2.66 -10.91
CA GLU A 12 15.90 -3.92 -10.15
C GLU A 12 15.86 -3.74 -8.63
N GLU A 13 16.11 -2.55 -8.08
CA GLU A 13 16.15 -2.35 -6.61
C GLU A 13 14.77 -2.37 -5.94
N TYR A 14 13.69 -2.19 -6.70
CA TYR A 14 12.32 -2.31 -6.21
C TYR A 14 11.52 -3.19 -7.18
N PRO A 15 11.66 -4.52 -7.11
CA PRO A 15 10.95 -5.40 -8.02
C PRO A 15 9.46 -5.14 -7.89
N TYR A 16 8.82 -4.86 -9.03
CA TYR A 16 7.39 -5.03 -9.20
C TYR A 16 7.07 -6.47 -8.79
N ARG A 17 6.67 -6.64 -7.54
CA ARG A 17 6.10 -7.90 -7.09
C ARG A 17 4.62 -7.74 -7.25
N ILE A 18 4.09 -8.35 -8.29
CA ILE A 18 2.72 -8.82 -8.20
C ILE A 18 2.70 -9.71 -6.97
N LEU A 19 2.04 -9.23 -5.92
CA LEU A 19 1.87 -10.01 -4.72
C LEU A 19 0.80 -11.04 -5.04
N GLU A 20 1.24 -12.13 -5.66
CA GLU A 20 0.49 -13.38 -5.64
C GLU A 20 0.24 -13.72 -4.17
N TYR A 21 -0.96 -14.17 -3.91
CA TYR A 21 -1.64 -14.10 -2.63
C TYR A 21 -1.00 -15.04 -1.60
N GLU A 22 0.19 -14.72 -1.09
CA GLU A 22 1.03 -15.73 -0.42
C GLU A 22 0.96 -15.75 1.11
N ARG A 23 0.20 -14.87 1.78
CA ARG A 23 -0.04 -14.98 3.25
C ARG A 23 -1.43 -14.50 3.64
N GLU A 24 -2.02 -15.15 4.64
CA GLU A 24 -3.34 -14.85 5.18
C GLU A 24 -3.44 -13.38 5.61
N LEU A 25 -4.27 -12.63 4.89
CA LEU A 25 -4.63 -11.26 5.26
C LEU A 25 -5.65 -11.31 6.41
N VAL A 26 -5.17 -11.11 7.64
CA VAL A 26 -5.96 -11.01 8.87
C VAL A 26 -6.35 -9.56 9.14
N VAL A 27 -7.64 -9.29 9.33
CA VAL A 27 -8.14 -7.97 9.75
C VAL A 27 -7.50 -7.55 11.07
N GLY A 28 -7.10 -6.29 11.17
CA GLY A 28 -6.39 -5.69 12.30
C GLY A 28 -4.86 -5.73 12.17
N GLN A 29 -4.31 -6.46 11.19
CA GLN A 29 -2.86 -6.51 10.99
C GLN A 29 -2.31 -5.36 10.14
N GLY A 30 -1.00 -5.13 10.28
CA GLY A 30 -0.26 -4.22 9.41
C GLY A 30 -0.07 -4.80 8.00
N VAL A 31 -0.19 -3.94 7.00
CA VAL A 31 -0.06 -4.29 5.58
C VAL A 31 0.74 -3.23 4.82
N GLU A 32 1.32 -3.64 3.71
CA GLU A 32 2.03 -2.79 2.76
C GLU A 32 1.30 -2.75 1.42
N LEU A 33 0.90 -1.55 1.00
CA LEU A 33 0.27 -1.26 -0.30
C LEU A 33 1.32 -0.75 -1.28
N GLN A 34 1.36 -1.32 -2.48
CA GLN A 34 2.05 -0.69 -3.61
C GLN A 34 1.13 0.32 -4.28
N TRP A 35 1.55 1.59 -4.37
CA TRP A 35 0.80 2.65 -5.05
C TRP A 35 1.69 3.52 -5.94
N LYS A 36 1.15 4.00 -7.06
CA LYS A 36 1.79 5.02 -7.92
C LYS A 36 0.77 5.93 -8.57
N MET A 37 1.17 7.17 -8.84
CA MET A 37 0.30 8.15 -9.49
C MET A 37 0.10 7.87 -10.98
N GLN A 38 1.16 7.50 -11.71
CA GLN A 38 1.11 7.30 -13.16
C GLN A 38 1.58 5.89 -13.53
N ARG A 39 1.02 5.33 -14.61
CA ARG A 39 1.34 3.96 -15.06
C ARG A 39 2.84 3.75 -15.31
N GLY A 40 3.54 4.75 -15.84
CA GLY A 40 4.98 4.68 -16.15
C GLY A 40 5.91 4.96 -14.96
N SER A 41 5.39 5.44 -13.84
CA SER A 41 6.21 5.74 -12.65
C SER A 41 6.53 4.46 -11.85
N PRO A 42 7.62 4.45 -11.05
CA PRO A 42 7.86 3.39 -10.09
C PRO A 42 6.76 3.37 -9.01
N PHE A 43 6.57 2.19 -8.40
CA PHE A 43 5.71 2.06 -7.22
C PHE A 43 6.41 2.61 -5.98
N GLY A 44 5.65 3.28 -5.12
CA GLY A 44 5.98 3.50 -3.72
C GLY A 44 5.27 2.48 -2.84
N TRP A 45 5.75 2.34 -1.59
CA TRP A 45 5.20 1.45 -0.58
C TRP A 45 4.60 2.22 0.56
N TRP A 46 3.36 1.91 0.91
CA TRP A 46 2.62 2.58 1.97
C TRP A 46 2.23 1.57 3.04
N TYR A 47 2.61 1.85 4.29
CA TYR A 47 2.15 1.06 5.43
C TYR A 47 0.78 1.51 5.91
N GLY A 48 -0.13 0.56 6.15
CA GLY A 48 -1.42 0.79 6.77
C GLY A 48 -1.90 -0.40 7.61
N ILE A 49 -3.09 -0.28 8.17
CA ILE A 49 -3.78 -1.33 8.93
C ILE A 49 -4.96 -1.85 8.12
N LEU A 50 -5.08 -3.16 7.98
CA LEU A 50 -6.20 -3.79 7.28
C LEU A 50 -7.46 -3.75 8.16
N GLU A 51 -8.49 -3.02 7.75
CA GLU A 51 -9.74 -2.86 8.51
C GLU A 51 -10.83 -3.84 8.07
N SER A 52 -10.87 -4.18 6.78
CA SER A 52 -11.81 -5.16 6.26
C SER A 52 -11.29 -5.79 4.99
N LEU A 53 -11.70 -7.02 4.73
CA LEU A 53 -11.39 -7.76 3.51
C LEU A 53 -12.68 -8.39 2.99
N ARG A 54 -13.03 -8.12 1.74
CA ARG A 54 -14.23 -8.66 1.08
C ARG A 54 -13.85 -9.33 -0.23
N ARG A 55 -14.41 -10.51 -0.49
CA ARG A 55 -14.29 -11.20 -1.78
C ARG A 55 -15.53 -10.92 -2.62
N ASP A 56 -15.31 -10.57 -3.88
CA ASP A 56 -16.34 -10.51 -4.89
C ASP A 56 -16.43 -11.90 -5.55
N GLU A 57 -17.52 -12.64 -5.31
CA GLU A 57 -17.68 -14.01 -5.82
C GLU A 57 -17.81 -14.08 -7.35
N ALA A 58 -18.26 -13.00 -8.00
CA ALA A 58 -18.41 -12.98 -9.44
C ALA A 58 -17.08 -12.76 -10.16
N SER A 59 -16.23 -11.86 -9.64
CA SER A 59 -14.93 -11.55 -10.23
C SER A 59 -13.76 -12.34 -9.62
N GLY A 60 -13.94 -12.94 -8.44
CA GLY A 60 -12.88 -13.56 -7.65
C GLY A 60 -11.90 -12.57 -7.01
N LEU A 61 -12.06 -11.27 -7.26
CA LEU A 61 -11.22 -10.20 -6.73
C LEU A 61 -11.53 -9.93 -5.27
N LEU A 62 -10.53 -9.40 -4.57
CA LEU A 62 -10.65 -8.97 -3.20
C LEU A 62 -10.61 -7.45 -3.12
N THR A 63 -11.37 -6.91 -2.18
CA THR A 63 -11.36 -5.50 -1.80
C THR A 63 -10.92 -5.40 -0.35
N ALA A 64 -9.76 -4.79 -0.13
CA ALA A 64 -9.24 -4.48 1.20
C ALA A 64 -9.53 -3.02 1.55
N ARG A 65 -10.07 -2.77 2.73
CA ARG A 65 -10.11 -1.42 3.32
C ARG A 65 -8.91 -1.25 4.23
N ILE A 66 -8.10 -0.21 4.00
CA ILE A 66 -6.85 0.02 4.72
C ILE A 66 -6.87 1.41 5.34
N THR A 67 -6.50 1.52 6.62
CA THR A 67 -6.27 2.80 7.31
C THR A 67 -4.79 3.18 7.31
N PHE A 68 -4.48 4.40 6.87
CA PHE A 68 -3.14 4.99 6.83
C PHE A 68 -3.04 6.12 7.86
N ARG A 69 -2.72 5.76 9.11
CA ARG A 69 -2.72 6.71 10.26
C ARG A 69 -1.67 7.83 10.20
N HIS A 70 -0.76 7.78 9.24
CA HIS A 70 0.17 8.87 8.96
C HIS A 70 -0.50 10.03 8.20
N PHE A 71 -1.72 9.85 7.69
CA PHE A 71 -2.55 10.94 7.20
C PHE A 71 -3.56 11.39 8.27
N PRO A 72 -3.97 12.68 8.28
CA PRO A 72 -5.05 13.15 9.15
C PRO A 72 -6.36 12.39 8.94
N ALA A 73 -7.15 12.16 9.98
CA ALA A 73 -8.38 11.37 9.91
C ALA A 73 -9.45 11.95 8.94
N ASN A 74 -9.42 13.25 8.69
CA ASN A 74 -10.29 13.93 7.71
C ASN A 74 -9.74 13.90 6.27
N SER A 75 -8.54 13.34 6.07
CA SER A 75 -7.92 13.20 4.76
C SER A 75 -8.59 12.08 3.98
N ARG A 76 -8.83 12.30 2.68
CA ARG A 76 -9.23 11.22 1.76
C ARG A 76 -8.22 10.07 1.69
N TRP A 77 -6.97 10.31 2.09
CA TRP A 77 -5.90 9.32 2.09
C TRP A 77 -5.86 8.49 3.38
N TYR A 78 -6.67 8.86 4.39
CA TYR A 78 -6.72 8.16 5.66
C TYR A 78 -7.26 6.74 5.52
N GLN A 79 -8.27 6.52 4.66
CA GLN A 79 -8.87 5.22 4.44
C GLN A 79 -9.12 4.97 2.97
N LEU A 80 -8.60 3.85 2.46
CA LEU A 80 -8.69 3.50 1.05
C LEU A 80 -9.24 2.09 0.87
N ASP A 81 -10.10 1.93 -0.14
CA ASP A 81 -10.46 0.62 -0.67
C ASP A 81 -9.52 0.27 -1.84
N VAL A 82 -8.96 -0.93 -1.80
CA VAL A 82 -8.01 -1.42 -2.79
C VAL A 82 -8.50 -2.76 -3.34
N ARG A 83 -8.69 -2.83 -4.66
CA ARG A 83 -8.99 -4.08 -5.38
C ARG A 83 -7.71 -4.78 -5.83
N PHE A 84 -7.64 -6.09 -5.59
CA PHE A 84 -6.46 -6.92 -5.90
C PHE A 84 -6.84 -8.41 -5.95
N GLY A 85 -5.89 -9.28 -6.31
CA GLY A 85 -6.03 -10.75 -6.22
C GLY A 85 -5.96 -11.51 -7.55
N ASP A 86 -5.91 -10.81 -8.69
CA ASP A 86 -5.73 -11.38 -10.05
C ASP A 86 -4.32 -11.18 -10.61
N GLY A 87 -3.41 -10.69 -9.77
CA GLY A 87 -2.07 -10.35 -10.15
C GLY A 87 -1.94 -9.13 -11.09
N GLN A 88 -3.01 -8.38 -11.31
CA GLN A 88 -3.00 -7.21 -12.17
C GLN A 88 -2.90 -5.92 -11.36
N MET A 89 -2.46 -4.86 -12.05
CA MET A 89 -2.49 -3.51 -11.50
C MET A 89 -3.90 -2.92 -11.64
N HIS A 90 -4.48 -2.43 -10.55
CA HIS A 90 -5.82 -1.86 -10.52
C HIS A 90 -5.78 -0.34 -10.33
N SER A 91 -6.72 0.38 -10.93
CA SER A 91 -6.93 1.80 -10.61
C SER A 91 -7.38 1.96 -9.16
N CYS A 92 -6.96 3.04 -8.52
CA CYS A 92 -7.43 3.38 -7.18
C CYS A 92 -8.49 4.48 -7.25
N ASP A 93 -9.54 4.39 -6.44
CA ASP A 93 -10.72 5.26 -6.52
C ASP A 93 -10.40 6.76 -6.31
N PHE A 94 -9.34 7.06 -5.57
CA PHE A 94 -8.86 8.43 -5.33
C PHE A 94 -7.76 8.88 -6.31
N GLY A 95 -7.46 8.07 -7.32
CA GLY A 95 -6.45 8.31 -8.35
C GLY A 95 -5.22 7.41 -8.24
N GLY A 96 -4.52 7.28 -9.37
CA GLY A 96 -3.35 6.41 -9.48
C GLY A 96 -3.69 4.93 -9.62
N PHE A 97 -2.71 4.09 -9.30
CA PHE A 97 -2.74 2.65 -9.53
C PHE A 97 -2.14 1.91 -8.35
N THR A 98 -2.66 0.72 -8.08
CA THR A 98 -2.18 -0.18 -7.02
C THR A 98 -1.58 -1.45 -7.60
N GLY A 99 -0.46 -1.90 -7.04
CA GLY A 99 0.22 -3.15 -7.40
C GLY A 99 -0.19 -4.35 -6.57
N GLY A 100 -1.12 -4.15 -5.62
CA GLY A 100 -1.55 -5.17 -4.66
C GLY A 100 -1.09 -4.86 -3.23
N LEU A 101 -1.37 -5.82 -2.36
CA LEU A 101 -1.25 -5.71 -0.91
C LEU A 101 -0.56 -6.95 -0.34
N ARG A 102 0.29 -6.78 0.67
CA ARG A 102 0.84 -7.89 1.46
C ARG A 102 0.73 -7.64 2.96
N ALA A 103 0.65 -8.71 3.73
CA ALA A 103 0.90 -8.66 5.15
C ALA A 103 2.37 -8.26 5.42
N VAL A 104 2.57 -7.50 6.51
CA VAL A 104 3.91 -7.22 7.03
C VAL A 104 4.20 -8.07 8.27
N THR A 105 5.44 -8.52 8.37
CA THR A 105 5.98 -9.21 9.55
C THR A 105 6.17 -8.24 10.72
N ASP A 106 6.31 -8.75 11.94
CA ASP A 106 6.56 -7.89 13.11
C ASP A 106 7.89 -7.14 13.04
N ALA A 107 8.90 -7.69 12.34
CA ALA A 107 10.15 -7.00 12.08
C ALA A 107 9.95 -5.80 11.13
N GLU A 108 9.19 -6.00 10.05
CA GLU A 108 8.85 -4.93 9.10
C GLU A 108 7.96 -3.87 9.75
N LYS A 109 6.99 -4.24 10.60
CA LYS A 109 6.20 -3.28 11.40
C LYS A 109 7.11 -2.37 12.22
N LYS A 110 8.13 -2.94 12.88
CA LYS A 110 9.12 -2.17 13.66
C LYS A 110 9.96 -1.25 12.78
N ALA A 111 10.34 -1.70 11.58
CA ALA A 111 11.05 -0.86 10.61
C ALA A 111 10.17 0.32 10.16
N TRP A 112 8.90 0.07 9.83
CA TRP A 112 7.96 1.13 9.47
C TRP A 112 7.71 2.14 10.59
N ALA A 113 7.63 1.66 11.83
CA ALA A 113 7.42 2.51 13.00
C ALA A 113 8.50 3.59 13.17
N GLN A 114 9.70 3.39 12.60
CA GLN A 114 10.77 4.39 12.64
C GLN A 114 10.46 5.64 11.81
N PHE A 115 9.58 5.53 10.80
CA PHE A 115 9.16 6.62 9.91
C PHE A 115 7.89 7.34 10.36
N PHE A 116 7.18 6.81 11.38
CA PHE A 116 6.03 7.51 11.90
C PHE A 116 6.44 8.77 12.67
N PRO A 117 5.57 9.79 12.71
CA PRO A 117 5.73 10.89 13.63
C PRO A 117 5.98 10.33 15.03
N LYS A 118 7.11 10.71 15.64
CA LYS A 118 7.49 10.27 16.99
C LYS A 118 6.81 11.11 18.08
N ASP A 119 6.16 12.19 17.68
CA ASP A 119 5.41 13.07 18.55
C ASP A 119 3.93 12.71 18.49
N GLU A 120 3.33 12.50 19.66
CA GLU A 120 1.88 12.58 19.83
C GLU A 120 1.43 13.98 19.40
N VAL A 121 0.83 14.09 18.22
CA VAL A 121 0.06 15.29 17.89
C VAL A 121 -1.24 15.20 18.69
N ASN A 122 -1.19 15.73 19.91
CA ASN A 122 -2.38 16.02 20.71
C ASN A 122 -3.31 16.94 19.89
N PHE A 123 -4.53 16.49 19.65
CA PHE A 123 -5.68 17.32 19.28
C PHE A 123 -6.81 17.08 20.26
#